data_AF-A0A2U9P7V3-F1
#
_entry.id   AF-A0A2U9P7V3-F1
#
_cell.length_a   1.000
_cell.length_b   1.000
_cell.length_c   1.000
_cell.angle_alpha   90.00
_cell.angle_beta   90.00
_cell.angle_gamma   90.00
#
_symmetry.space_group_name_H-M   'P 1'
#
loop_
_entity.id
_entity.type
_entity.pdbx_description
1 polymer ?
#
loop_
_entity_poly.entity_id
_entity_poly.type
_entity_poly.pdbx_seq_one_letter_code
_entity_poly.pdbx_strand_id
1 'polypeptide(L)'
;MLRGIDVSAYQPSAYDTHGLSFVFVKATEGRSYVNPKLTAQAKHGRDAGLVVGFYHFLWPGNLTAQAEYFLSKAPERRGDILAVDWETTGAGTHATNAEKDTFLRTLKKLRPHNRVVLYCNRHYWLTVDSTSYAGDGLWIADYVTAGKPRIKAKWRFHQYSSEPHDKNVADFASAAALRSWALPE
;
A
#
# COMPACT_ATOMS: atom_id res chain seq x y z
N MET A 1 11.39 -12.62 -8.16
CA MET A 1 10.41 -11.72 -7.51
C MET A 1 10.48 -11.91 -6.02
N LEU A 2 10.33 -10.83 -5.28
CA LEU A 2 10.36 -10.85 -3.82
C LEU A 2 8.95 -11.15 -3.30
N ARG A 3 8.84 -11.92 -2.22
CA ARG A 3 7.55 -12.18 -1.56
C ARG A 3 7.29 -11.16 -0.47
N GLY A 4 6.02 -10.85 -0.27
CA GLY A 4 5.55 -10.03 0.83
C GLY A 4 4.10 -10.35 1.13
N ILE A 5 3.58 -9.69 2.14
CA ILE A 5 2.17 -9.76 2.53
C ILE A 5 1.66 -8.35 2.81
N ASP A 6 0.36 -8.23 2.97
CA ASP A 6 -0.23 -7.08 3.63
C ASP A 6 -1.11 -7.53 4.80
N VAL A 7 -1.15 -6.72 5.85
CA VAL A 7 -1.81 -7.05 7.11
C VAL A 7 -2.62 -5.88 7.63
N SER A 8 -3.68 -6.20 8.35
CA SER A 8 -4.56 -5.24 9.01
C SER A 8 -4.90 -5.72 10.42
N ALA A 9 -5.97 -5.16 11.01
CA ALA A 9 -6.48 -5.63 12.29
C ALA A 9 -6.96 -7.09 12.27
N TYR A 10 -7.22 -7.68 11.10
CA TYR A 10 -7.63 -9.09 10.98
C TYR A 10 -6.50 -10.06 11.29
N GLN A 11 -5.24 -9.70 11.03
CA GLN A 11 -4.08 -10.55 11.30
C GLN A 11 -3.51 -10.28 12.70
N PRO A 12 -2.81 -11.25 13.32
CA PRO A 12 -2.08 -11.00 14.57
C PRO A 12 -0.96 -9.97 14.37
N SER A 13 -0.45 -9.42 15.47
CA SER A 13 0.73 -8.54 15.42
C SER A 13 2.01 -9.29 15.01
N ALA A 14 2.12 -10.56 15.41
CA ALA A 14 3.20 -11.46 15.05
C ALA A 14 2.76 -12.41 13.92
N TYR A 15 2.76 -11.91 12.69
CA TYR A 15 2.53 -12.72 11.49
C TYR A 15 3.82 -13.48 11.09
N ASP A 16 3.69 -14.53 10.28
CA ASP A 16 4.85 -15.25 9.78
C ASP A 16 5.66 -14.37 8.81
N THR A 17 6.95 -14.23 9.07
CA THR A 17 7.89 -13.42 8.29
C THR A 17 8.81 -14.27 7.42
N HIS A 18 8.73 -15.60 7.50
CA HIS A 18 9.64 -16.49 6.80
C HIS A 18 9.57 -16.31 5.28
N GLY A 19 10.72 -16.03 4.66
CA GLY A 19 10.84 -15.83 3.21
C GLY A 19 10.23 -14.53 2.67
N LEU A 20 9.77 -13.62 3.54
CA LEU A 20 9.27 -12.31 3.14
C LEU A 20 10.42 -11.31 2.96
N SER A 21 10.23 -10.34 2.07
CA SER A 21 11.13 -9.19 1.88
C SER A 21 10.47 -7.86 2.21
N PHE A 22 9.14 -7.83 2.25
CA PHE A 22 8.36 -6.64 2.57
C PHE A 22 7.01 -6.98 3.18
N VAL A 23 6.40 -5.96 3.80
CA VAL A 23 5.05 -6.02 4.35
C VAL A 23 4.38 -4.66 4.20
N PHE A 24 3.09 -4.63 3.82
CA PHE A 24 2.25 -3.45 3.98
C PHE A 24 1.35 -3.59 5.21
N VAL A 25 1.24 -2.56 6.03
CA VAL A 25 0.45 -2.56 7.26
C VAL A 25 -0.65 -1.51 7.14
N LYS A 26 -1.91 -1.88 7.38
CA LYS A 26 -3.01 -0.90 7.43
C LYS A 26 -2.69 0.09 8.53
N ALA A 27 -2.64 1.38 8.20
CA ALA A 27 -2.47 2.42 9.20
C ALA A 27 -3.81 3.02 9.59
N THR A 28 -4.53 3.54 8.59
CA THR A 28 -5.75 4.33 8.81
C THR A 28 -6.78 4.06 7.73
N GLU A 29 -8.02 4.42 8.03
CA GLU A 29 -9.12 4.43 7.07
C GLU A 29 -9.96 5.69 7.29
N GLY A 30 -10.21 6.42 6.21
CA GLY A 30 -10.96 7.67 6.27
C GLY A 30 -10.33 8.64 7.27
N ARG A 31 -11.12 9.13 8.23
CA ARG A 31 -10.69 10.17 9.19
C ARG A 31 -10.84 9.75 10.65
N SER A 32 -11.12 8.48 10.91
CA SER A 32 -11.55 8.02 12.23
C SER A 32 -10.98 6.68 12.65
N TYR A 33 -10.62 5.81 11.72
CA TYR A 33 -10.12 4.48 12.05
C TYR A 33 -8.59 4.45 12.05
N VAL A 34 -8.01 3.90 13.12
CA VAL A 34 -6.60 3.49 13.19
C VAL A 34 -6.57 1.99 13.41
N ASN A 35 -5.70 1.29 12.70
CA ASN A 35 -5.45 -0.12 12.99
C ASN A 35 -4.88 -0.26 14.42
N PRO A 36 -5.56 -0.95 15.36
CA PRO A 36 -5.09 -1.08 16.75
C PRO A 36 -3.79 -1.87 16.87
N LYS A 37 -3.40 -2.62 15.83
CA LYS A 37 -2.17 -3.42 15.79
C LYS A 37 -1.02 -2.75 15.04
N LEU A 38 -1.23 -1.53 14.52
CA LEU A 38 -0.31 -0.80 13.63
C LEU A 38 1.14 -0.81 14.13
N THR A 39 1.38 -0.28 15.32
CA THR A 39 2.74 -0.15 15.87
C THR A 39 3.41 -1.51 16.06
N ALA A 40 2.67 -2.50 16.58
CA ALA A 40 3.21 -3.82 16.84
C ALA A 40 3.52 -4.58 15.53
N GLN A 41 2.63 -4.50 14.53
CA GLN A 41 2.85 -5.09 13.20
C GLN A 41 4.04 -4.46 12.49
N ALA A 42 4.13 -3.13 12.50
CA ALA A 42 5.25 -2.40 11.90
C ALA A 42 6.59 -2.73 12.58
N LYS A 43 6.61 -2.80 13.91
CA LYS A 43 7.80 -3.22 14.67
C LYS A 43 8.21 -4.65 14.31
N HIS A 44 7.27 -5.58 14.31
CA HIS A 44 7.52 -6.99 13.98
C HIS A 44 8.15 -7.14 12.59
N GLY A 45 7.60 -6.47 11.57
CA GLY A 45 8.17 -6.46 10.23
C GLY A 45 9.58 -5.89 10.17
N ARG A 46 9.84 -4.78 10.90
CA ARG A 46 11.17 -4.16 10.95
C ARG A 46 12.19 -5.05 11.65
N ASP A 47 11.82 -5.68 12.76
CA ASP A 47 12.70 -6.59 13.51
C ASP A 47 13.08 -7.82 12.68
N ALA A 48 12.16 -8.30 11.82
CA ALA A 48 12.42 -9.33 10.83
C ALA A 48 13.20 -8.83 9.59
N GLY A 49 13.60 -7.56 9.58
CA GLY A 49 14.37 -6.94 8.51
C GLY A 49 13.55 -6.62 7.26
N LEU A 50 12.22 -6.67 7.27
CA LEU A 50 11.40 -6.39 6.09
C LEU A 50 11.42 -4.90 5.71
N VAL A 51 11.23 -4.59 4.42
CA VAL A 51 10.80 -3.24 4.02
C VAL A 51 9.34 -3.06 4.42
N VAL A 52 9.06 -2.03 5.21
CA VAL A 52 7.70 -1.77 5.70
C VAL A 52 7.04 -0.72 4.82
N GLY A 53 5.77 -0.96 4.49
CA GLY A 53 4.87 0.04 3.95
C GLY A 53 3.65 0.22 4.84
N PHE A 54 3.02 1.38 4.73
CA PHE A 54 1.77 1.71 5.40
C PHE A 54 0.72 2.04 4.38
N TYR A 55 -0.49 1.50 4.52
CA TYR A 55 -1.59 1.86 3.63
C TYR A 55 -2.72 2.59 4.34
N HIS A 56 -3.31 3.53 3.61
CA HIS A 56 -4.50 4.27 3.99
C HIS A 56 -5.66 3.87 3.09
N PHE A 57 -6.74 3.39 3.67
CA PHE A 57 -7.98 3.10 2.95
C PHE A 57 -8.73 4.40 2.68
N LEU A 58 -8.76 4.82 1.43
CA LEU A 58 -9.22 6.13 0.99
C LEU A 58 -10.74 6.21 0.93
N TRP A 59 -11.31 7.25 1.55
CA TRP A 59 -12.72 7.62 1.42
C TRP A 59 -12.89 8.85 0.51
N PRO A 60 -14.05 9.05 -0.13
CA PRO A 60 -14.37 10.32 -0.79
C PRO A 60 -14.46 11.48 0.21
N GLY A 61 -14.32 12.72 -0.28
CA GLY A 61 -14.48 13.93 0.52
C GLY A 61 -13.15 14.47 1.05
N ASN A 62 -13.11 14.91 2.32
CA ASN A 62 -12.05 15.77 2.86
C ASN A 62 -10.65 15.10 2.86
N LEU A 63 -9.93 15.22 1.74
CA LEU A 63 -8.62 14.60 1.48
C LEU A 63 -7.51 15.16 2.35
N THR A 64 -7.51 16.47 2.61
CA THR A 64 -6.52 17.10 3.49
C THR A 64 -6.61 16.49 4.89
N ALA A 65 -7.80 16.39 5.46
CA ALA A 65 -7.99 15.75 6.76
C ALA A 65 -7.60 14.27 6.75
N GLN A 66 -7.89 13.54 5.67
CA GLN A 66 -7.45 12.14 5.53
C GLN A 66 -5.91 12.02 5.47
N ALA A 67 -5.24 12.92 4.78
CA ALA A 67 -3.78 12.90 4.62
C ALA A 67 -3.09 13.25 5.95
N GLU A 68 -3.58 14.28 6.64
CA GLU A 68 -3.14 14.64 8.00
C GLU A 68 -3.40 13.50 8.99
N TYR A 69 -4.55 12.85 8.89
CA TYR A 69 -4.87 11.70 9.73
C TYR A 69 -3.93 10.52 9.46
N PHE A 70 -3.70 10.18 8.20
CA PHE A 70 -2.78 9.10 7.85
C PHE A 70 -1.36 9.39 8.36
N LEU A 71 -0.82 10.57 8.04
CA LEU A 71 0.56 10.96 8.34
C LEU A 71 0.81 11.29 9.82
N SER A 72 -0.24 11.49 10.63
CA SER A 72 -0.12 11.65 12.08
C SER A 72 -0.23 10.34 12.85
N LYS A 73 -0.69 9.25 12.21
CA LYS A 73 -0.91 7.95 12.84
C LYS A 73 0.05 6.88 12.37
N ALA A 74 0.43 6.89 11.09
CA ALA A 74 1.49 6.03 10.60
C ALA A 74 2.79 6.36 11.34
N PRO A 75 3.52 5.37 11.86
CA PRO A 75 4.87 5.58 12.39
C PRO A 75 5.87 5.44 11.25
N GLU A 76 5.66 6.15 10.14
CA GLU A 76 6.55 6.08 8.98
C GLU A 76 7.92 6.69 9.28
N ARG A 77 8.94 6.13 8.65
CA ARG A 77 10.28 6.70 8.60
C ARG A 77 10.78 6.69 7.16
N ARG A 78 11.86 7.42 6.90
CA ARG A 78 12.55 7.38 5.61
C ARG A 78 12.87 5.91 5.24
N GLY A 79 12.55 5.53 4.02
CA GLY A 79 12.71 4.15 3.53
C GLY A 79 11.47 3.27 3.64
N ASP A 80 10.42 3.73 4.33
CA ASP A 80 9.11 3.08 4.29
C ASP A 80 8.32 3.54 3.06
N ILE A 81 7.36 2.73 2.63
CA ILE A 81 6.47 3.01 1.51
C ILE A 81 5.11 3.48 2.04
N LEU A 82 4.51 4.49 1.42
CA LEU A 82 3.13 4.90 1.68
C LEU A 82 2.25 4.42 0.54
N ALA A 83 1.15 3.75 0.86
CA ALA A 83 0.19 3.24 -0.12
C ALA A 83 -1.18 3.89 0.07
N VAL A 84 -1.81 4.23 -1.04
CA VAL A 84 -3.20 4.69 -1.09
C VAL A 84 -4.04 3.53 -1.57
N ASP A 85 -4.85 2.97 -0.69
CA ASP A 85 -5.79 1.91 -1.02
C ASP A 85 -7.08 2.55 -1.52
N TRP A 86 -7.30 2.44 -2.84
CA TRP A 86 -8.44 3.02 -3.54
C TRP A 86 -9.38 1.94 -4.04
N GLU A 87 -10.47 1.79 -3.31
CA GLU A 87 -11.53 0.82 -3.59
C GLU A 87 -12.89 1.29 -3.04
N THR A 88 -13.91 0.43 -3.13
CA THR A 88 -15.25 0.75 -2.64
C THR A 88 -15.29 0.63 -1.13
N THR A 89 -15.63 1.72 -0.46
CA THR A 89 -15.80 1.79 1.01
C THR A 89 -16.92 0.87 1.49
N GLY A 90 -16.94 0.58 2.80
CA GLY A 90 -18.05 -0.14 3.43
C GLY A 90 -19.41 0.56 3.32
N ALA A 91 -19.44 1.84 2.95
CA ALA A 91 -20.66 2.61 2.67
C ALA A 91 -21.12 2.52 1.20
N GLY A 92 -20.44 1.73 0.35
CA GLY A 92 -20.75 1.63 -1.07
C GLY A 92 -20.31 2.85 -1.91
N THR A 93 -19.52 3.75 -1.32
CA THR A 93 -18.96 4.93 -2.01
C THR A 93 -17.48 4.74 -2.33
N HIS A 94 -16.92 5.56 -3.21
CA HIS A 94 -15.48 5.57 -3.48
C HIS A 94 -15.01 6.99 -3.81
N ALA A 95 -13.73 7.28 -3.56
CA ALA A 95 -13.12 8.51 -4.05
C ALA A 95 -13.14 8.56 -5.58
N THR A 96 -13.27 9.74 -6.15
CA THR A 96 -13.15 9.97 -7.59
C THR A 96 -11.70 9.84 -8.06
N ASN A 97 -11.49 9.76 -9.38
CA ASN A 97 -10.16 9.83 -10.00
C ASN A 97 -9.37 11.06 -9.53
N ALA A 98 -10.01 12.24 -9.55
CA ALA A 98 -9.39 13.50 -9.14
C ALA A 98 -9.01 13.49 -7.66
N GLU A 99 -9.85 12.89 -6.81
CA GLU A 99 -9.58 12.79 -5.38
C GLU A 99 -8.42 11.85 -5.07
N LYS A 100 -8.41 10.66 -5.68
CA LYS A 100 -7.28 9.71 -5.62
C LYS A 100 -5.97 10.39 -6.06
N ASP A 101 -5.96 11.07 -7.21
CA ASP A 101 -4.78 11.78 -7.72
C ASP A 101 -4.30 12.87 -6.77
N THR A 102 -5.23 13.66 -6.24
CA THR A 102 -4.95 14.73 -5.29
C THR A 102 -4.34 14.17 -4.01
N PHE A 103 -4.87 13.06 -3.50
CA PHE A 103 -4.36 12.41 -2.30
C PHE A 103 -2.94 11.88 -2.51
N LEU A 104 -2.69 11.14 -3.60
CA LEU A 104 -1.36 10.66 -3.98
C LEU A 104 -0.34 11.81 -4.07
N ARG A 105 -0.68 12.90 -4.78
CA ARG A 105 0.21 14.07 -4.92
C ARG A 105 0.46 14.76 -3.59
N THR A 106 -0.55 14.82 -2.72
CA THR A 106 -0.44 15.41 -1.38
C THR A 106 0.55 14.62 -0.52
N LEU A 107 0.45 13.29 -0.49
CA LEU A 107 1.41 12.45 0.23
C LEU A 107 2.83 12.63 -0.30
N LYS A 108 3.03 12.66 -1.62
CA LYS A 108 4.36 12.90 -2.22
C LYS A 108 4.94 14.26 -1.82
N LYS A 109 4.10 15.30 -1.79
CA LYS A 109 4.52 16.64 -1.38
C LYS A 109 4.91 16.67 0.11
N LEU A 110 4.15 16.02 0.98
CA LEU A 110 4.37 16.04 2.43
C LEU A 110 5.45 15.05 2.91
N ARG A 111 5.75 14.03 2.10
CA ARG A 111 6.75 12.99 2.37
C ARG A 111 7.63 12.74 1.14
N PRO A 112 8.43 13.74 0.71
CA PRO A 112 9.23 13.62 -0.52
C PRO A 112 10.30 12.52 -0.45
N HIS A 113 10.67 12.08 0.75
CA HIS A 113 11.65 11.01 0.98
C HIS A 113 11.01 9.61 1.15
N ASN A 114 9.70 9.48 0.95
CA ASN A 114 8.99 8.21 0.94
C ASN A 114 8.43 7.95 -0.45
N ARG A 115 8.43 6.69 -0.87
CA ARG A 115 7.70 6.28 -2.08
C ARG A 115 6.21 6.27 -1.78
N VAL A 116 5.40 6.80 -2.70
CA VAL A 116 3.94 6.79 -2.59
C VAL A 116 3.37 5.96 -3.73
N VAL A 117 2.67 4.87 -3.43
CA VAL A 117 2.11 3.95 -4.42
C VAL A 117 0.58 3.94 -4.36
N LEU A 118 -0.06 3.61 -5.49
CA LEU A 118 -1.50 3.34 -5.54
C LEU A 118 -1.73 1.83 -5.40
N TYR A 119 -2.59 1.44 -4.47
CA TYR A 119 -3.24 0.13 -4.48
C TYR A 119 -4.65 0.24 -5.08
N CYS A 120 -4.99 -0.70 -5.95
CA CYS A 120 -6.37 -0.94 -6.37
C CYS A 120 -6.49 -2.34 -7.00
N ASN A 121 -7.72 -2.83 -7.14
CA ASN A 121 -7.98 -4.06 -7.87
C ASN A 121 -8.04 -3.85 -9.40
N ARG A 122 -8.01 -4.95 -10.16
CA ARG A 122 -8.06 -4.92 -11.62
C ARG A 122 -9.25 -4.16 -12.20
N HIS A 123 -10.43 -4.24 -11.56
CA HIS A 123 -11.61 -3.50 -12.04
C HIS A 123 -11.44 -1.99 -11.88
N TYR A 124 -10.98 -1.56 -10.70
CA TYR A 124 -10.66 -0.15 -10.45
C TYR A 124 -9.63 0.35 -11.46
N TRP A 125 -8.55 -0.40 -11.70
CA TRP A 125 -7.52 0.00 -12.65
C TRP A 125 -7.99 0.05 -14.12
N LEU A 126 -8.79 -0.91 -14.58
CA LEU A 126 -9.16 -1.03 -16.00
C LEU A 126 -10.46 -0.32 -16.37
N THR A 127 -11.32 0.00 -15.39
CA THR A 127 -12.68 0.47 -15.65
C THR A 127 -13.04 1.75 -14.90
N VAL A 128 -12.57 1.92 -13.66
CA VAL A 128 -12.88 3.12 -12.87
C VAL A 128 -11.83 4.21 -13.08
N ASP A 129 -10.55 3.83 -13.15
CA ASP A 129 -9.45 4.76 -13.36
C ASP A 129 -9.42 5.26 -14.81
N SER A 130 -9.26 6.58 -14.96
CA SER A 130 -9.13 7.24 -16.26
C SER A 130 -7.87 8.12 -16.37
N THR A 131 -7.02 8.12 -15.36
CA THR A 131 -5.85 9.01 -15.25
C THR A 131 -4.52 8.26 -15.36
N SER A 132 -4.53 6.96 -15.06
CA SER A 132 -3.38 6.07 -14.91
C SER A 132 -2.32 6.57 -13.92
N TYR A 133 -2.64 7.52 -13.06
CA TYR A 133 -1.70 8.07 -12.11
C TYR A 133 -1.63 7.19 -10.85
N ALA A 134 -0.47 6.58 -10.64
CA ALA A 134 -0.21 5.63 -9.55
C ALA A 134 0.92 6.09 -8.60
N GLY A 135 1.29 7.38 -8.62
CA GLY A 135 2.42 7.88 -7.84
C GLY A 135 3.77 7.31 -8.32
N ASP A 136 4.53 6.69 -7.42
CA ASP A 136 5.81 6.03 -7.69
C ASP A 136 5.67 4.56 -8.13
N GLY A 137 4.46 3.99 -8.08
CA GLY A 137 4.24 2.61 -8.51
C GLY A 137 2.81 2.13 -8.30
N LEU A 138 2.38 1.19 -9.16
CA LEU A 138 1.11 0.50 -9.00
C LEU A 138 1.29 -0.77 -8.18
N TRP A 139 0.49 -0.92 -7.13
CA TRP A 139 0.22 -2.15 -6.42
C TRP A 139 -1.14 -2.68 -6.90
N ILE A 140 -1.12 -3.70 -7.75
CA ILE A 140 -2.35 -4.23 -8.37
C ILE A 140 -2.84 -5.47 -7.63
N ALA A 141 -4.12 -5.54 -7.32
CA ALA A 141 -4.78 -6.78 -6.91
C ALA A 141 -5.39 -7.50 -8.11
N ASP A 142 -4.90 -8.71 -8.39
CA ASP A 142 -5.46 -9.63 -9.37
C ASP A 142 -5.15 -11.08 -8.95
N TYR A 143 -6.16 -11.84 -8.53
CA TYR A 143 -5.93 -13.16 -7.95
C TYR A 143 -5.65 -14.23 -9.02
N VAL A 144 -4.42 -14.22 -9.53
CA VAL A 144 -3.88 -15.13 -10.55
C VAL A 144 -2.45 -15.53 -10.18
N THR A 145 -1.74 -16.17 -11.11
CA THR A 145 -0.33 -16.52 -10.93
C THR A 145 0.50 -15.31 -10.48
N ALA A 146 1.26 -15.48 -9.40
CA ALA A 146 2.13 -14.46 -8.86
C ALA A 146 3.01 -13.83 -9.96
N GLY A 147 3.04 -12.50 -9.99
CA GLY A 147 3.77 -11.71 -10.99
C GLY A 147 3.20 -11.68 -12.40
N LYS A 148 2.00 -12.23 -12.63
CA LYS A 148 1.35 -12.20 -13.95
C LYS A 148 -0.05 -11.56 -13.88
N PRO A 149 -0.20 -10.34 -13.33
CA PRO A 149 -1.51 -9.69 -13.30
C PRO A 149 -2.00 -9.44 -14.74
N ARG A 150 -3.31 -9.52 -14.96
CA ARG A 150 -3.95 -9.35 -16.27
C ARG A 150 -4.14 -7.87 -16.63
N ILE A 151 -3.04 -7.11 -16.56
CA ILE A 151 -2.97 -5.70 -16.95
C ILE A 151 -1.77 -5.46 -17.86
N LYS A 152 -1.83 -4.40 -18.67
CA LYS A 152 -0.70 -3.98 -19.53
C LYS A 152 0.25 -2.98 -18.83
N ALA A 153 -0.24 -2.30 -17.80
CA ALA A 153 0.52 -1.27 -17.12
C ALA A 153 1.69 -1.86 -16.31
N LYS A 154 2.77 -1.07 -16.16
CA LYS A 154 3.86 -1.42 -15.27
C LYS A 154 3.36 -1.40 -13.83
N TRP A 155 3.71 -2.44 -13.08
CA TRP A 155 3.39 -2.59 -11.67
C TRP A 155 4.67 -2.76 -10.86
N ARG A 156 4.60 -2.47 -9.56
CA ARG A 156 5.69 -2.69 -8.59
C ARG A 156 5.36 -3.80 -7.62
N PHE A 157 4.09 -3.89 -7.25
CA PHE A 157 3.58 -4.91 -6.36
C PHE A 157 2.34 -5.56 -6.98
N HIS A 158 2.18 -6.86 -6.76
CA HIS A 158 1.03 -7.62 -7.23
C HIS A 158 0.50 -8.47 -6.08
N GLN A 159 -0.71 -8.13 -5.61
CA GLN A 159 -1.46 -8.96 -4.68
C GLN A 159 -2.15 -10.07 -5.49
N TYR A 160 -1.64 -11.28 -5.36
CA TYR A 160 -1.97 -12.40 -6.24
C TYR A 160 -2.89 -13.44 -5.57
N SER A 161 -3.15 -13.29 -4.27
CA SER A 161 -4.05 -14.15 -3.50
C SER A 161 -4.45 -13.43 -2.21
N SER A 162 -5.68 -13.66 -1.74
CA SER A 162 -6.17 -13.23 -0.42
C SER A 162 -6.21 -14.37 0.61
N GLU A 163 -5.71 -15.57 0.27
CA GLU A 163 -5.89 -16.80 1.05
C GLU A 163 -4.56 -17.47 1.44
N PRO A 164 -4.34 -17.85 2.71
CA PRO A 164 -5.21 -17.59 3.89
C PRO A 164 -5.11 -16.15 4.42
N HIS A 165 -4.29 -15.31 3.78
CA HIS A 165 -4.18 -13.86 3.96
C HIS A 165 -3.61 -13.26 2.68
N ASP A 166 -3.59 -11.94 2.58
CA ASP A 166 -3.16 -11.23 1.39
C ASP A 166 -1.66 -11.44 1.10
N LYS A 167 -1.39 -12.05 -0.06
CA LYS A 167 -0.06 -12.42 -0.53
C LYS A 167 0.34 -11.58 -1.71
N ASN A 168 1.56 -11.07 -1.63
CA ASN A 168 2.12 -10.14 -2.60
C ASN A 168 3.43 -10.65 -3.18
N VAL A 169 3.71 -10.23 -4.41
CA VAL A 169 5.06 -10.21 -4.96
C VAL A 169 5.46 -8.82 -5.40
N ALA A 170 6.75 -8.52 -5.33
CA ALA A 170 7.33 -7.29 -5.82
C ALA A 170 8.28 -7.54 -7.00
N ASP A 171 8.18 -6.67 -8.02
CA ASP A 171 9.00 -6.70 -9.23
C ASP A 171 10.33 -5.95 -9.03
N PHE A 172 11.22 -6.60 -8.28
CA PHE A 172 12.59 -6.17 -8.04
C PHE A 172 13.55 -7.35 -8.21
N ALA A 173 14.76 -7.06 -8.67
CA ALA A 173 15.80 -8.06 -8.87
C ALA A 173 16.30 -8.69 -7.55
N SER A 174 16.29 -7.93 -6.46
CA SER A 174 16.76 -8.38 -5.14
C SER A 174 16.16 -7.55 -4.01
N ALA A 175 16.25 -8.05 -2.78
CA ALA A 175 15.83 -7.31 -1.58
C ALA A 175 16.62 -5.99 -1.41
N ALA A 176 17.90 -5.97 -1.81
CA ALA A 176 18.71 -4.75 -1.83
C ALA A 176 18.18 -3.72 -2.84
N ALA A 177 17.75 -4.16 -4.03
CA ALA A 177 17.14 -3.29 -5.02
C ALA A 177 15.81 -2.69 -4.52
N LEU A 178 14.99 -3.48 -3.81
CA LEU A 178 13.77 -2.96 -3.16
C LEU A 178 14.11 -1.90 -2.09
N ARG A 179 15.08 -2.16 -1.22
CA ARG A 179 15.50 -1.20 -0.17
C ARG A 179 16.02 0.10 -0.78
N SER A 180 16.87 0.00 -1.79
CA SER A 180 17.40 1.16 -2.51
C SER A 180 16.30 1.95 -3.20
N TRP A 181 15.32 1.29 -3.83
CA TRP A 181 14.19 1.98 -4.42
C TRP A 181 13.31 2.70 -3.38
N ALA A 182 13.08 2.07 -2.23
CA ALA A 182 12.27 2.62 -1.14
C ALA A 182 12.94 3.79 -0.41
N LEU A 183 14.28 3.89 -0.50
CA LEU A 183 15.10 4.98 0.03
C LEU A 183 15.54 5.91 -1.13
N PRO A 184 14.67 6.80 -1.65
CA PRO A 184 15.11 7.80 -2.61
C PRO A 184 16.22 8.69 -2.01
N GLU A 185 17.11 9.19 -2.87
CA GLU A 185 18.17 10.16 -2.51
C GLU A 185 17.59 11.42 -1.84
#